data_AF-A0ABD1CJ80-F1
#
_entry.id   AF-A0ABD1CJ80-F1
#
_cell.length_a   1.000
_cell.length_b   1.000
_cell.length_c   1.000
_cell.angle_alpha   90.00
_cell.angle_beta   90.00
_cell.angle_gamma   90.00
#
_symmetry.space_group_name_H-M   'P 1'
#
loop_
_entity.id
_entity.type
_entity.pdbx_description
1 polymer ?
#
loop_
_entity_poly.entity_id
_entity_poly.type
_entity_poly.pdbx_seq_one_letter_code
_entity_poly.pdbx_strand_id
1 'polypeptide(L)'
;MYANGYKYWLAYKKGTSGYYRCCRYKTNCPGRCVMDEDGVIRNTTVHNHPPEADRVIVDHFRKVLTQRAASERTDLHVIYLEEATNRHSDASLLYTFSQAESCMRKARRKQHPQEPTSIGELREFLESSELFRIHSGSSRDAFYQSSLEVQDATCVVLWHSRTVEAVGKMDEIYVECSSLNRYHLVVGVSGHRNSCVPVFYAIMTDKTYAGLVAIFSYIREQLGSLVEHALILTDADCLVQNSLETSFSEATVKVYWYHYTEAVLRRMRQLGLGRETTKGHSCSALRMLLVLPLLPANYITPGLEALKKWMQDKQIFSEKFCHLCDFVEQSWIGTVGAKKLSMFGQMQSTSGTAKTFLKELSNQDIAQSNTIWQLLESLTQLATKHFVKLSKRNKRPLNTEQSTKQLKKLQQVQVTVISNATQQWIKTAVHLRNPLQFLQLCSHCINDSLIMESIPGVPATSGSKTKVPSTVEPVQTVQQSQPVSIPANDPPPLAFFPKVTVQRAERAVQISYSRTEPPPLVPISTHKIPP
;
A
#
# COMPACT_ATOMS: atom_id res chain seq x y z
N MET A 1 -39.81 -11.91 7.59
CA MET A 1 -40.40 -12.59 8.76
C MET A 1 -39.68 -13.91 8.96
N TYR A 2 -39.49 -14.35 10.20
CA TYR A 2 -38.90 -15.65 10.53
C TYR A 2 -39.92 -16.51 11.25
N ALA A 3 -40.06 -17.77 10.85
CA ALA A 3 -40.94 -18.74 11.50
C ALA A 3 -40.39 -20.15 11.28
N ASN A 4 -40.41 -20.99 12.32
CA ASN A 4 -39.99 -22.40 12.27
C ASN A 4 -38.58 -22.61 11.68
N GLY A 5 -37.65 -21.69 11.92
CA GLY A 5 -36.28 -21.75 11.38
C GLY A 5 -36.13 -21.36 9.90
N TYR A 6 -37.17 -20.80 9.28
CA TYR A 6 -37.17 -20.34 7.88
C TYR A 6 -37.36 -18.83 7.78
N LYS A 7 -36.75 -18.23 6.75
CA LYS A 7 -36.92 -16.80 6.39
C LYS A 7 -37.95 -16.65 5.28
N TYR A 8 -38.90 -15.74 5.47
CA TYR A 8 -39.95 -15.44 4.51
C TYR A 8 -39.99 -13.96 4.13
N TRP A 9 -40.37 -13.69 2.87
CA TRP A 9 -40.70 -12.37 2.33
C TRP A 9 -42.21 -12.23 2.18
N LEU A 10 -42.73 -11.03 2.42
CA LEU A 10 -44.14 -10.72 2.14
C LEU A 10 -44.38 -10.84 0.63
N ALA A 11 -45.34 -11.67 0.24
CA ALA A 11 -45.76 -11.80 -1.16
C ALA A 11 -46.85 -10.79 -1.48
N TYR A 12 -47.90 -10.75 -0.66
CA TYR A 12 -49.00 -9.79 -0.75
C TYR A 12 -49.79 -9.80 0.57
N LYS A 13 -50.65 -8.80 0.76
CA LYS A 13 -51.64 -8.76 1.85
C LYS A 13 -53.04 -8.90 1.24
N LYS A 14 -53.93 -9.63 1.90
CA LYS A 14 -55.34 -9.73 1.51
C LYS A 14 -56.20 -9.50 2.74
N GLY A 15 -56.93 -8.38 2.74
CA GLY A 15 -57.55 -7.87 3.96
C GLY A 15 -56.49 -7.59 5.02
N THR A 16 -56.63 -8.23 6.15
CA THR A 16 -55.79 -8.14 7.34
C THR A 16 -54.73 -9.24 7.42
N SER A 17 -54.89 -10.34 6.67
CA SER A 17 -53.91 -11.45 6.63
C SER A 17 -52.74 -11.14 5.68
N GLY A 18 -51.53 -11.43 6.15
CA GLY A 18 -50.30 -11.33 5.37
C GLY A 18 -49.88 -12.67 4.79
N TYR A 19 -49.65 -12.76 3.48
CA TYR A 19 -49.20 -13.98 2.81
C TYR A 19 -47.71 -13.89 2.50
N TYR A 20 -46.95 -14.88 2.91
CA TYR A 20 -45.49 -14.89 2.85
C TYR A 20 -44.96 -16.09 2.07
N ARG A 21 -43.86 -15.88 1.35
CA ARG A 21 -43.13 -16.90 0.58
C ARG A 21 -41.71 -17.06 1.09
N CYS A 22 -41.18 -18.27 1.00
CA CYS A 22 -39.81 -18.57 1.42
C CYS A 22 -38.77 -17.67 0.71
N CYS A 23 -37.69 -17.32 1.41
CA CYS A 23 -36.58 -16.56 0.83
C CYS A 23 -35.91 -17.24 -0.36
N ARG A 24 -35.98 -18.58 -0.41
CA ARG A 24 -35.46 -19.43 -1.49
C ARG A 24 -36.49 -19.71 -2.60
N TYR A 25 -37.57 -18.93 -2.73
CA TYR A 25 -38.55 -19.15 -3.79
C TYR A 25 -37.93 -19.12 -5.20
N LYS A 26 -36.89 -18.28 -5.42
CA LYS A 26 -36.16 -18.19 -6.69
C LYS A 26 -35.32 -19.43 -7.01
N THR A 27 -34.99 -20.23 -6.00
CA THR A 27 -34.32 -21.54 -6.16
C THR A 27 -35.34 -22.67 -6.02
N ASN A 28 -36.58 -22.41 -6.45
CA ASN A 28 -37.70 -23.37 -6.45
C ASN A 28 -38.07 -23.95 -5.07
N CYS A 29 -37.94 -23.17 -3.99
CA CYS A 29 -38.55 -23.57 -2.71
C CYS A 29 -40.07 -23.24 -2.71
N PRO A 30 -40.96 -24.24 -2.52
CA PRO A 30 -42.40 -24.02 -2.53
C PRO A 30 -42.95 -23.48 -1.20
N GLY A 31 -42.11 -23.31 -0.17
CA GLY A 31 -42.54 -22.97 1.18
C GLY A 31 -43.32 -21.65 1.29
N ARG A 32 -44.48 -21.69 1.93
CA ARG A 32 -45.39 -20.55 2.15
C ARG A 32 -46.01 -20.58 3.54
N CYS A 33 -46.29 -19.40 4.07
CA CYS A 33 -47.05 -19.26 5.31
C CYS A 33 -47.95 -18.02 5.27
N VAL A 34 -48.96 -18.04 6.12
CA VAL A 34 -49.92 -16.96 6.33
C VAL A 34 -49.81 -16.49 7.76
N MET A 35 -49.84 -15.18 7.96
CA MET A 35 -49.97 -14.55 9.27
C MET A 35 -51.39 -13.99 9.35
N ASP A 36 -52.19 -14.52 10.26
CA ASP A 36 -53.56 -14.08 10.51
C ASP A 36 -53.59 -12.82 11.40
N GLU A 37 -54.78 -12.24 11.61
CA GLU A 37 -54.99 -11.01 12.40
C GLU A 37 -54.40 -11.10 13.81
N ASP A 38 -54.50 -12.27 14.44
CA ASP A 38 -54.00 -12.55 15.79
C ASP A 38 -52.47 -12.75 15.85
N GLY A 39 -51.75 -12.56 14.73
CA GLY A 39 -50.31 -12.78 14.64
C GLY A 39 -49.90 -14.26 14.56
N VAL A 40 -50.86 -15.19 14.53
CA VAL A 40 -50.62 -16.63 14.41
C VAL A 40 -50.10 -16.96 13.01
N ILE A 41 -48.95 -17.63 12.94
CA ILE A 41 -48.32 -18.03 11.67
C ILE A 41 -48.70 -19.47 11.34
N ARG A 42 -49.42 -19.65 10.22
CA ARG A 42 -49.82 -20.96 9.70
C ARG A 42 -49.00 -21.30 8.45
N ASN A 43 -48.27 -22.41 8.49
CA ASN A 43 -47.55 -22.91 7.33
C ASN A 43 -48.53 -23.54 6.34
N THR A 44 -48.60 -22.99 5.12
CA THR A 44 -49.49 -23.47 4.06
C THR A 44 -48.82 -24.51 3.17
N THR A 45 -47.51 -24.38 2.98
CA THR A 45 -46.76 -25.26 2.07
C THR A 45 -45.40 -25.58 2.68
N VAL A 46 -45.04 -26.87 2.65
CA VAL A 46 -43.77 -27.37 3.20
C VAL A 46 -42.57 -26.91 2.39
N HIS A 47 -41.42 -26.78 3.03
CA HIS A 47 -40.16 -26.43 2.36
C HIS A 47 -39.50 -27.69 1.81
N ASN A 48 -38.71 -27.54 0.76
CA ASN A 48 -37.86 -28.60 0.19
C ASN A 48 -36.40 -28.50 0.64
N HIS A 49 -36.14 -27.78 1.74
CA HIS A 49 -34.82 -27.63 2.31
C HIS A 49 -34.90 -27.60 3.84
N PRO A 50 -33.81 -27.95 4.54
CA PRO A 50 -33.78 -27.91 6.00
C PRO A 50 -33.91 -26.47 6.53
N PRO A 51 -34.36 -26.31 7.79
CA PRO A 51 -34.37 -25.03 8.49
C PRO A 51 -32.94 -24.45 8.58
N GLU A 52 -32.83 -23.12 8.50
CA GLU A 52 -31.55 -22.40 8.50
C GLU A 52 -31.39 -21.58 9.79
N ALA A 53 -31.45 -22.24 10.95
CA ALA A 53 -31.43 -21.59 12.27
C ALA A 53 -30.25 -20.62 12.43
N ASP A 54 -29.06 -21.03 11.99
CA ASP A 54 -27.84 -20.21 11.98
C ASP A 54 -28.02 -18.87 11.23
N ARG A 55 -28.68 -18.89 10.07
CA ARG A 55 -28.95 -17.66 9.31
C ARG A 55 -29.93 -16.75 10.02
N VAL A 56 -30.92 -17.33 10.70
CA VAL A 56 -31.89 -16.55 11.47
C VAL A 56 -31.19 -15.82 12.62
N ILE A 57 -30.33 -16.52 13.34
CA ILE A 57 -29.56 -15.98 14.47
C ILE A 57 -28.62 -14.87 13.99
N VAL A 58 -27.89 -15.09 12.89
CA VAL A 58 -27.00 -14.07 12.29
C VAL A 58 -27.77 -12.85 11.78
N ASP A 59 -28.91 -13.04 11.10
CA ASP A 59 -29.70 -11.92 10.60
C ASP A 59 -30.31 -11.10 11.76
N HIS A 60 -30.75 -11.75 12.84
CA HIS A 60 -31.22 -11.07 14.05
C HIS A 60 -30.10 -10.25 14.67
N PHE A 61 -28.93 -10.86 14.87
CA PHE A 61 -27.75 -10.19 15.41
C PHE A 61 -27.35 -8.99 14.56
N ARG A 62 -27.25 -9.15 13.23
CA ARG A 62 -27.00 -8.04 12.30
C ARG A 62 -28.03 -6.92 12.42
N LYS A 63 -29.31 -7.24 12.59
CA LYS A 63 -30.38 -6.24 12.76
C LYS A 63 -30.20 -5.44 14.05
N VAL A 64 -29.89 -6.10 15.16
CA VAL A 64 -29.61 -5.43 16.44
C VAL A 64 -28.38 -4.55 16.32
N LEU A 65 -27.28 -5.07 15.78
CA LEU A 65 -26.04 -4.31 15.59
C LEU A 65 -26.26 -3.07 14.72
N THR A 66 -26.99 -3.19 13.61
CA THR A 66 -27.28 -2.04 12.72
C THR A 66 -28.25 -1.05 13.35
N GLN A 67 -29.23 -1.51 14.12
CA GLN A 67 -30.14 -0.64 14.86
C GLN A 67 -29.39 0.15 15.92
N ARG A 68 -28.64 -0.53 16.80
CA ARG A 68 -27.81 0.12 17.83
C ARG A 68 -26.79 1.06 17.19
N ALA A 69 -26.15 0.65 16.11
CA ALA A 69 -25.21 1.52 15.38
C ALA A 69 -25.87 2.78 14.81
N ALA A 70 -27.16 2.71 14.46
CA ALA A 70 -27.96 3.82 13.94
C ALA A 70 -28.72 4.62 15.01
N SER A 71 -28.72 4.20 16.27
CA SER A 71 -29.39 4.91 17.37
C SER A 71 -28.40 5.46 18.39
N GLU A 72 -27.24 4.82 18.54
CA GLU A 72 -26.27 5.11 19.58
C GLU A 72 -24.96 5.66 18.99
N ARG A 73 -24.33 6.57 19.76
CA ARG A 73 -23.00 7.12 19.46
C ARG A 73 -21.86 6.24 19.99
N THR A 74 -22.18 5.12 20.64
CA THR A 74 -21.22 4.12 21.16
C THR A 74 -20.41 3.50 20.03
N ASP A 75 -19.10 3.27 20.18
CA ASP A 75 -18.28 2.67 19.12
C ASP A 75 -18.84 1.33 18.61
N LEU A 76 -18.63 1.06 17.32
CA LEU A 76 -19.16 -0.13 16.66
C LEU A 76 -18.57 -1.42 17.24
N HIS A 77 -17.29 -1.42 17.58
CA HIS A 77 -16.65 -2.58 18.19
C HIS A 77 -17.17 -2.82 19.60
N VAL A 78 -17.47 -1.74 20.35
CA VAL A 78 -18.10 -1.86 21.68
C VAL A 78 -19.51 -2.41 21.57
N ILE A 79 -20.34 -1.87 20.68
CA ILE A 79 -21.69 -2.40 20.41
C ILE A 79 -21.61 -3.87 20.01
N TYR A 80 -20.66 -4.22 19.14
CA TYR A 80 -20.46 -5.60 18.73
C TYR A 80 -20.08 -6.50 19.90
N LEU A 81 -19.11 -6.10 20.72
CA LEU A 81 -18.63 -6.89 21.83
C LEU A 81 -19.72 -7.05 22.90
N GLU A 82 -20.45 -5.98 23.24
CA GLU A 82 -21.56 -6.04 24.19
C GLU A 82 -22.65 -7.00 23.73
N GLU A 83 -23.11 -6.90 22.47
CA GLU A 83 -24.16 -7.79 21.98
C GLU A 83 -23.63 -9.23 21.80
N ALA A 84 -22.40 -9.41 21.33
CA ALA A 84 -21.77 -10.71 21.19
C ALA A 84 -21.59 -11.42 22.54
N THR A 85 -21.17 -10.71 23.58
CA THR A 85 -20.91 -11.30 24.90
C THR A 85 -22.20 -11.49 25.70
N ASN A 86 -23.14 -10.55 25.63
CA ASN A 86 -24.28 -10.55 26.55
C ASN A 86 -25.53 -11.25 25.99
N ARG A 87 -25.73 -11.26 24.66
CA ARG A 87 -27.04 -11.61 24.08
C ARG A 87 -26.97 -12.51 22.84
N HIS A 88 -25.84 -12.54 22.13
CA HIS A 88 -25.71 -13.22 20.83
C HIS A 88 -24.37 -13.95 20.67
N SER A 89 -23.94 -14.69 21.70
CA SER A 89 -22.69 -15.49 21.69
C SER A 89 -22.62 -16.41 20.47
N ASP A 90 -23.71 -17.12 20.20
CA ASP A 90 -23.77 -18.15 19.15
C ASP A 90 -23.73 -17.51 17.75
N ALA A 91 -24.32 -16.32 17.60
CA ALA A 91 -24.28 -15.55 16.36
C ALA A 91 -22.86 -15.03 16.06
N SER A 92 -22.13 -14.63 17.11
CA SER A 92 -20.80 -14.02 16.99
C SER A 92 -19.73 -14.98 16.48
N LEU A 93 -19.93 -16.30 16.69
CA LEU A 93 -19.09 -17.36 16.13
C LEU A 93 -19.22 -17.46 14.59
N LEU A 94 -20.39 -17.08 14.06
CA LEU A 94 -20.73 -17.19 12.64
C LEU A 94 -20.59 -15.84 11.90
N TYR A 95 -20.72 -14.72 12.61
CA TYR A 95 -20.72 -13.38 12.06
C TYR A 95 -19.79 -12.45 12.83
N THR A 96 -18.54 -12.41 12.39
CA THR A 96 -17.44 -11.67 13.01
C THR A 96 -17.60 -10.15 12.91
N PHE A 97 -16.90 -9.40 13.77
CA PHE A 97 -16.87 -7.93 13.69
C PHE A 97 -16.45 -7.43 12.30
N SER A 98 -15.43 -8.04 11.68
CA SER A 98 -14.98 -7.67 10.33
C SER A 98 -16.10 -7.75 9.29
N GLN A 99 -17.02 -8.72 9.43
CA GLN A 99 -18.19 -8.87 8.55
C GLN A 99 -19.35 -7.93 8.94
N ALA A 100 -19.44 -7.52 10.21
CA ALA A 100 -20.46 -6.61 10.74
C ALA A 100 -20.12 -5.13 10.50
N GLU A 101 -18.84 -4.78 10.53
CA GLU A 101 -18.37 -3.41 10.61
C GLU A 101 -18.91 -2.54 9.47
N SER A 102 -18.87 -3.02 8.22
CA SER A 102 -19.38 -2.27 7.07
C SER A 102 -20.88 -1.96 7.15
N CYS A 103 -21.70 -2.91 7.62
CA CYS A 103 -23.15 -2.70 7.70
C CYS A 103 -23.51 -1.78 8.88
N MET A 104 -22.79 -1.91 10.01
CA MET A 104 -22.96 -1.05 11.16
C MET A 104 -22.53 0.39 10.86
N ARG A 105 -21.41 0.61 10.15
CA ARG A 105 -21.00 1.92 9.63
C ARG A 105 -22.06 2.52 8.72
N LYS A 106 -22.55 1.74 7.74
CA LYS A 106 -23.64 2.17 6.85
C LYS A 106 -24.87 2.61 7.63
N ALA A 107 -25.22 1.89 8.69
CA ALA A 107 -26.36 2.24 9.54
C ALA A 107 -26.08 3.52 10.34
N ARG A 108 -24.88 3.68 10.90
CA ARG A 108 -24.43 4.87 11.63
C ARG A 108 -24.34 6.13 10.78
N ARG A 109 -24.01 6.01 9.50
CA ARG A 109 -24.01 7.15 8.56
C ARG A 109 -25.36 7.85 8.48
N LYS A 110 -26.45 7.18 8.83
CA LYS A 110 -27.79 7.79 8.94
C LYS A 110 -27.94 8.74 10.13
N GLN A 111 -27.06 8.67 11.13
CA GLN A 111 -26.97 9.59 12.27
C GLN A 111 -25.94 10.70 12.09
N HIS A 112 -25.15 10.69 11.02
CA HIS A 112 -24.22 11.78 10.80
C HIS A 112 -25.03 13.08 10.71
N PRO A 113 -24.60 14.15 11.40
CA PRO A 113 -25.21 15.44 11.17
C PRO A 113 -25.08 15.79 9.68
N GLN A 114 -25.91 16.74 9.23
CA GLN A 114 -25.76 17.29 7.89
C GLN A 114 -24.29 17.66 7.62
N GLU A 115 -23.86 17.57 6.36
CA GLU A 115 -22.49 17.97 6.02
C GLU A 115 -22.25 19.38 6.56
N PRO A 116 -21.15 19.60 7.29
CA PRO A 116 -20.87 20.90 7.86
C PRO A 116 -20.72 21.89 6.71
N THR A 117 -21.37 23.03 6.85
CA THR A 117 -21.38 24.09 5.83
C THR A 117 -20.20 25.03 5.99
N SER A 118 -19.55 25.00 7.17
CA SER A 118 -18.32 25.73 7.47
C SER A 118 -17.32 24.86 8.24
N ILE A 119 -16.05 25.29 8.23
CA ILE A 119 -15.02 24.67 9.06
C ILE A 119 -15.27 24.88 10.55
N GLY A 120 -15.87 26.00 10.96
CA GLY A 120 -16.26 26.24 12.35
C GLY A 120 -17.19 25.15 12.86
N GLU A 121 -18.23 24.80 12.08
CA GLU A 121 -19.14 23.69 12.40
C GLU A 121 -18.41 22.34 12.45
N LEU A 122 -17.50 22.09 11.49
CA LEU A 122 -16.71 20.86 11.48
C LEU A 122 -15.76 20.79 12.69
N ARG A 123 -15.13 21.90 13.06
CA ARG A 123 -14.24 22.04 14.22
C ARG A 123 -14.99 21.75 15.50
N GLU A 124 -16.09 22.46 15.75
CA GLU A 124 -16.90 22.28 16.97
C GLU A 124 -17.38 20.83 17.09
N PHE A 125 -17.77 20.22 15.96
CA PHE A 125 -18.10 18.81 15.93
C PHE A 125 -16.90 17.91 16.27
N LEU A 126 -15.73 18.11 15.65
CA LEU A 126 -14.55 17.26 15.89
C LEU A 126 -13.99 17.41 17.31
N GLU A 127 -14.07 18.60 17.90
CA GLU A 127 -13.66 18.87 19.28
C GLU A 127 -14.62 18.23 20.30
N SER A 128 -15.93 18.27 20.05
CA SER A 128 -16.95 17.77 20.98
C SER A 128 -17.33 16.29 20.77
N SER A 129 -16.94 15.69 19.65
CA SER A 129 -17.37 14.34 19.27
C SER A 129 -16.39 13.25 19.71
N GLU A 130 -16.97 12.10 20.08
CA GLU A 130 -16.23 10.85 20.29
C GLU A 130 -16.02 10.07 18.98
N LEU A 131 -16.56 10.57 17.87
CA LEU A 131 -16.39 9.98 16.55
C LEU A 131 -14.99 10.32 15.98
N PHE A 132 -14.50 9.49 15.06
CA PHE A 132 -13.20 9.65 14.39
C PHE A 132 -11.97 9.63 15.33
N ARG A 133 -12.09 9.01 16.50
CA ARG A 133 -10.97 8.76 17.43
C ARG A 133 -10.20 7.48 17.08
N ILE A 134 -8.92 7.45 17.39
CA ILE A 134 -8.06 6.28 17.15
C ILE A 134 -8.20 5.28 18.30
N HIS A 135 -8.42 4.02 17.94
CA HIS A 135 -8.55 2.95 18.90
C HIS A 135 -7.18 2.38 19.28
N SER A 136 -6.81 2.52 20.56
CA SER A 136 -5.58 1.99 21.15
C SER A 136 -5.89 1.04 22.31
N GLY A 137 -6.42 -0.14 21.99
CA GLY A 137 -6.89 -1.09 23.01
C GLY A 137 -8.15 -0.55 23.67
N SER A 138 -8.07 -0.24 24.97
CA SER A 138 -9.20 0.33 25.73
C SER A 138 -9.28 1.85 25.67
N SER A 139 -8.24 2.54 25.19
CA SER A 139 -8.25 4.01 25.05
C SER A 139 -8.71 4.45 23.67
N ARG A 140 -9.37 5.62 23.63
CA ARG A 140 -9.68 6.35 22.40
C ARG A 140 -8.93 7.66 22.42
N ASP A 141 -7.96 7.75 21.54
CA ASP A 141 -7.05 8.89 21.49
C ASP A 141 -7.52 9.86 20.39
N ALA A 142 -7.29 11.15 20.62
CA ALA A 142 -7.64 12.20 19.68
C ALA A 142 -6.90 11.99 18.34
N PHE A 143 -7.63 12.22 17.25
CA PHE A 143 -7.07 12.22 15.90
C PHE A 143 -7.06 13.62 15.30
N TYR A 144 -8.10 14.41 15.58
CA TYR A 144 -8.15 15.83 15.26
C TYR A 144 -7.19 16.61 16.14
N GLN A 145 -6.53 17.60 15.54
CA GLN A 145 -5.50 18.41 16.21
C GLN A 145 -5.83 19.89 16.10
N SER A 146 -6.14 20.36 14.89
CA SER A 146 -6.50 21.76 14.66
C SER A 146 -7.22 21.94 13.33
N SER A 147 -7.90 23.07 13.20
CA SER A 147 -8.47 23.58 11.96
C SER A 147 -7.92 24.98 11.71
N LEU A 148 -7.51 25.25 10.48
CA LEU A 148 -6.89 26.50 10.08
C LEU A 148 -7.78 27.16 9.03
N GLU A 149 -8.07 28.43 9.22
CA GLU A 149 -8.76 29.29 8.25
C GLU A 149 -7.74 30.24 7.63
N VAL A 150 -7.53 30.14 6.31
CA VAL A 150 -6.52 30.93 5.60
C VAL A 150 -7.09 31.42 4.29
N GLN A 151 -7.44 32.71 4.23
CA GLN A 151 -8.00 33.35 3.04
C GLN A 151 -9.16 32.54 2.45
N ASP A 152 -8.89 31.81 1.36
CA ASP A 152 -9.86 31.03 0.59
C ASP A 152 -9.80 29.52 0.88
N ALA A 153 -8.88 29.06 1.74
CA ALA A 153 -8.70 27.65 2.06
C ALA A 153 -9.06 27.35 3.51
N THR A 154 -9.93 26.37 3.67
CA THR A 154 -10.21 25.71 4.95
C THR A 154 -9.33 24.49 5.09
N CYS A 155 -8.65 24.33 6.22
CA CYS A 155 -7.79 23.17 6.47
C CYS A 155 -8.15 22.46 7.78
N VAL A 156 -8.13 21.13 7.77
CA VAL A 156 -8.23 20.28 8.96
C VAL A 156 -6.94 19.49 9.07
N VAL A 157 -6.27 19.57 10.22
CA VAL A 157 -5.03 18.84 10.49
C VAL A 157 -5.29 17.72 11.50
N LEU A 158 -4.81 16.52 11.17
CA LEU A 158 -5.05 15.30 11.94
C LEU A 158 -3.73 14.55 12.15
N TRP A 159 -3.51 14.05 13.35
CA TRP A 159 -2.52 13.01 13.64
C TRP A 159 -2.86 12.31 14.95
N HIS A 160 -2.20 11.19 15.20
CA HIS A 160 -2.35 10.45 16.45
C HIS A 160 -1.06 10.57 17.27
N SER A 161 -1.11 11.25 18.42
CA SER A 161 0.09 11.59 19.21
C SER A 161 0.93 10.37 19.57
N ARG A 162 0.30 9.27 20.02
CA ARG A 162 1.02 8.03 20.34
C ARG A 162 1.65 7.37 19.11
N THR A 163 1.10 7.56 17.92
CA THR A 163 1.76 7.09 16.68
C THR A 163 3.05 7.87 16.47
N VAL A 164 2.98 9.20 16.56
CA VAL A 164 4.13 10.10 16.39
C VAL A 164 5.20 9.82 17.44
N GLU A 165 4.83 9.70 18.71
CA GLU A 165 5.72 9.34 19.82
C GLU A 165 6.38 7.97 19.61
N ALA A 166 5.61 6.98 19.13
CA ALA A 166 6.12 5.62 18.90
C ALA A 166 7.05 5.51 17.69
N VAL A 167 6.98 6.46 16.74
CA VAL A 167 7.94 6.63 15.64
C VAL A 167 9.19 7.36 16.15
N GLY A 168 9.00 8.44 16.93
CA GLY A 168 10.10 9.25 17.46
C GLY A 168 10.69 10.18 16.40
N LYS A 169 12.01 10.38 16.45
CA LYS A 169 12.73 11.23 15.48
C LYS A 169 12.58 10.68 14.05
N MET A 170 12.31 11.56 13.11
CA MET A 170 12.03 11.26 11.72
C MET A 170 13.13 11.85 10.84
N ASP A 171 14.10 11.03 10.46
CA ASP A 171 15.18 11.48 9.55
C ASP A 171 14.68 11.63 8.10
N GLU A 172 13.56 10.98 7.75
CA GLU A 172 12.99 10.98 6.41
C GLU A 172 11.46 10.98 6.45
N ILE A 173 10.84 11.87 5.67
CA ILE A 173 9.39 12.02 5.58
C ILE A 173 8.98 12.11 4.11
N TYR A 174 8.02 11.29 3.73
CA TYR A 174 7.39 11.34 2.42
C TYR A 174 6.10 12.15 2.54
N VAL A 175 5.97 13.22 1.76
CA VAL A 175 4.81 14.10 1.74
C VAL A 175 4.13 13.99 0.38
N GLU A 176 2.90 13.50 0.37
CA GLU A 176 2.06 13.37 -0.82
C GLU A 176 0.87 14.32 -0.68
N CYS A 177 0.54 15.05 -1.75
CA CYS A 177 -0.65 15.90 -1.82
C CYS A 177 -1.56 15.44 -2.97
N SER A 178 -2.59 14.66 -2.64
CA SER A 178 -3.52 14.11 -3.63
C SER A 178 -4.80 14.94 -3.74
N SER A 179 -5.21 15.26 -4.97
CA SER A 179 -6.52 15.87 -5.24
C SER A 179 -7.60 14.81 -5.29
N LEU A 180 -8.61 14.92 -4.42
CA LEU A 180 -9.83 14.11 -4.40
C LEU A 180 -10.95 14.89 -5.10
N ASN A 181 -12.17 14.34 -5.13
CA ASN A 181 -13.31 14.94 -5.84
C ASN A 181 -13.71 16.35 -5.32
N ARG A 182 -13.68 16.55 -3.99
CA ARG A 182 -14.10 17.80 -3.33
C ARG A 182 -13.05 18.41 -2.40
N TYR A 183 -11.96 17.70 -2.16
CA TYR A 183 -10.95 18.05 -1.17
C TYR A 183 -9.58 17.69 -1.72
N HIS A 184 -8.53 18.28 -1.16
CA HIS A 184 -7.17 17.77 -1.32
C HIS A 184 -6.69 17.21 0.01
N LEU A 185 -5.94 16.11 -0.07
CA LEU A 185 -5.42 15.39 1.07
C LEU A 185 -3.90 15.43 1.04
N VAL A 186 -3.31 15.97 2.10
CA VAL A 186 -1.88 15.89 2.38
C VAL A 186 -1.66 14.75 3.36
N VAL A 187 -0.70 13.86 3.06
CA VAL A 187 -0.29 12.80 3.98
C VAL A 187 1.21 12.81 4.16
N GLY A 188 1.65 12.86 5.41
CA GLY A 188 3.05 12.67 5.80
C GLY A 188 3.30 11.25 6.27
N VAL A 189 4.32 10.62 5.72
CA VAL A 189 4.65 9.21 5.99
C VAL A 189 6.12 9.10 6.36
N SER A 190 6.42 8.43 7.47
CA SER A 190 7.78 8.20 7.91
C SER A 190 8.14 6.71 7.92
N GLY A 191 9.42 6.41 7.69
CA GLY A 191 9.95 5.05 7.79
C GLY A 191 10.20 4.66 9.24
N HIS A 192 9.63 3.54 9.70
CA HIS A 192 9.87 2.98 11.03
C HIS A 192 10.07 1.47 10.99
N ARG A 193 11.22 0.99 11.48
CA ARG A 193 11.60 -0.44 11.55
C ARG A 193 11.20 -1.20 10.27
N ASN A 194 11.73 -0.88 9.09
CA ASN A 194 11.37 -1.55 7.82
C ASN A 194 9.85 -1.55 7.48
N SER A 195 9.15 -0.47 7.77
CA SER A 195 7.78 -0.21 7.33
C SER A 195 7.55 1.29 7.23
N CYS A 196 6.42 1.68 6.64
CA CYS A 196 6.00 3.07 6.58
C CYS A 196 4.79 3.27 7.50
N VAL A 197 4.82 4.38 8.23
CA VAL A 197 3.77 4.77 9.16
C VAL A 197 3.32 6.19 8.78
N PRO A 198 2.02 6.40 8.55
CA PRO A 198 1.50 7.75 8.38
C PRO A 198 1.57 8.50 9.71
N VAL A 199 2.21 9.65 9.70
CA VAL A 199 2.50 10.44 10.91
C VAL A 199 1.63 11.68 11.00
N PHE A 200 1.15 12.22 9.88
CA PHE A 200 0.16 13.30 9.86
C PHE A 200 -0.70 13.25 8.60
N TYR A 201 -1.84 13.92 8.68
CA TYR A 201 -2.78 14.12 7.59
C TYR A 201 -3.29 15.57 7.62
N ALA A 202 -3.58 16.14 6.46
CA ALA A 202 -4.33 17.38 6.38
C ALA A 202 -5.32 17.35 5.22
N ILE A 203 -6.53 17.83 5.46
CA ILE A 203 -7.58 17.96 4.46
C ILE A 203 -7.73 19.44 4.16
N MET A 204 -7.78 19.81 2.88
CA MET A 204 -8.07 21.17 2.45
C MET A 204 -9.21 21.19 1.43
N THR A 205 -9.99 22.27 1.41
CA THR A 205 -10.99 22.49 0.36
C THR A 205 -10.31 22.78 -0.98
N ASP A 206 -9.34 23.67 -0.96
CA ASP A 206 -8.62 24.15 -2.14
C ASP A 206 -7.11 24.06 -1.93
N LYS A 207 -6.41 23.56 -2.95
CA LYS A 207 -4.94 23.47 -2.95
C LYS A 207 -4.32 24.84 -3.23
N THR A 208 -4.18 25.65 -2.19
CA THR A 208 -3.56 26.98 -2.25
C THR A 208 -2.19 26.98 -1.58
N TYR A 209 -1.31 27.90 -2.01
CA TYR A 209 0.01 28.06 -1.39
C TYR A 209 -0.11 28.49 0.08
N ALA A 210 -1.00 29.43 0.38
CA ALA A 210 -1.24 29.91 1.74
C ALA A 210 -1.77 28.80 2.67
N GLY A 211 -2.70 27.97 2.19
CA GLY A 211 -3.23 26.82 2.94
C GLY A 211 -2.14 25.80 3.26
N LEU A 212 -1.29 25.45 2.28
CA LEU A 212 -0.18 24.54 2.51
C LEU A 212 0.86 25.10 3.48
N VAL A 213 1.25 26.38 3.35
CA VAL A 213 2.19 27.02 4.28
C VAL A 213 1.64 27.01 5.70
N ALA A 214 0.35 27.26 5.89
CA ALA A 214 -0.26 27.23 7.21
C ALA A 214 -0.28 25.81 7.80
N ILE A 215 -0.66 24.79 7.02
CA ILE A 215 -0.61 23.38 7.44
C ILE A 215 0.82 23.01 7.85
N PHE A 216 1.80 23.27 7.00
CA PHE A 216 3.18 22.87 7.24
C PHE A 216 3.84 23.67 8.37
N SER A 217 3.50 24.96 8.53
CA SER A 217 3.96 25.77 9.66
C SER A 217 3.39 25.24 10.99
N TYR A 218 2.09 24.89 11.02
CA TYR A 218 1.49 24.27 12.19
C TYR A 218 2.13 22.91 12.52
N ILE A 219 2.38 22.07 11.51
CA ILE A 219 3.08 20.79 11.71
C ILE A 219 4.51 21.02 12.22
N ARG A 220 5.25 22.00 11.70
CA ARG A 220 6.58 22.37 12.20
C ARG A 220 6.50 22.82 13.66
N GLU A 221 5.55 23.67 14.02
CA GLU A 221 5.44 24.18 15.39
C GLU A 221 5.16 23.05 16.40
N GLN A 222 4.33 22.08 16.02
CA GLN A 222 3.94 20.99 16.92
C GLN A 222 4.93 19.81 16.90
N LEU A 223 5.53 19.52 15.75
CA LEU A 223 6.38 18.33 15.54
C LEU A 223 7.84 18.67 15.21
N GLY A 224 8.24 19.94 15.26
CA GLY A 224 9.53 20.44 14.78
C GLY A 224 10.73 19.70 15.35
N SER A 225 10.74 19.42 16.65
CA SER A 225 11.81 18.69 17.32
C SER A 225 11.98 17.24 16.84
N LEU A 226 10.95 16.66 16.21
CA LEU A 226 10.99 15.30 15.66
C LEU A 226 11.44 15.29 14.19
N VAL A 227 11.29 16.39 13.48
CA VAL A 227 11.55 16.52 12.03
C VAL A 227 12.72 17.46 11.73
N GLU A 228 13.45 17.86 12.77
CA GLU A 228 14.63 18.71 12.69
C GLU A 228 15.68 18.06 11.78
N HIS A 229 16.10 18.78 10.73
CA HIS A 229 17.02 18.30 9.70
C HIS A 229 16.54 17.09 8.88
N ALA A 230 15.24 16.81 8.86
CA ALA A 230 14.70 15.70 8.08
C ALA A 230 14.91 15.89 6.56
N LEU A 231 15.05 14.77 5.85
CA LEU A 231 14.89 14.70 4.40
C LEU A 231 13.40 14.59 4.06
N ILE A 232 12.82 15.63 3.49
CA ILE A 232 11.44 15.64 3.03
C ILE A 232 11.40 15.30 1.53
N LEU A 233 10.69 14.24 1.20
CA LEU A 233 10.54 13.70 -0.15
C LEU A 233 9.12 13.90 -0.63
N THR A 234 8.93 14.62 -1.72
CA THR A 234 7.61 14.93 -2.25
C THR A 234 7.56 14.81 -3.77
N ASP A 235 6.41 15.08 -4.38
CA ASP A 235 6.26 15.12 -5.82
C ASP A 235 6.96 16.35 -6.44
N ALA A 236 6.81 16.51 -7.76
CA ALA A 236 7.39 17.64 -8.48
C ALA A 236 6.49 18.89 -8.47
N ASP A 237 5.42 18.92 -7.66
CA ASP A 237 4.49 20.05 -7.60
C ASP A 237 5.18 21.25 -6.93
N CYS A 238 5.34 22.34 -7.69
CA CYS A 238 6.07 23.52 -7.22
C CYS A 238 5.40 24.19 -6.01
N LEU A 239 4.07 24.13 -5.92
CA LEU A 239 3.31 24.75 -4.84
C LEU A 239 3.49 23.95 -3.53
N VAL A 240 3.55 22.61 -3.61
CA VAL A 240 3.92 21.76 -2.46
C VAL A 240 5.38 21.93 -2.05
N GLN A 241 6.31 21.91 -3.01
CA GLN A 241 7.73 22.08 -2.71
C GLN A 241 8.04 23.43 -2.06
N ASN A 242 7.55 24.52 -2.65
CA ASN A 242 7.84 25.86 -2.16
C ASN A 242 7.24 26.08 -0.78
N SER A 243 6.05 25.53 -0.50
CA SER A 243 5.42 25.63 0.83
C SER A 243 6.17 24.82 1.88
N LEU A 244 6.68 23.63 1.54
CA LEU A 244 7.57 22.85 2.42
C LEU A 244 8.89 23.58 2.69
N GLU A 245 9.57 24.12 1.67
CA GLU A 245 10.83 24.85 1.83
C GLU A 245 10.66 26.12 2.67
N THR A 246 9.55 26.82 2.50
CA THR A 246 9.21 27.99 3.31
C THR A 246 8.93 27.61 4.76
N SER A 247 8.27 26.48 4.98
CA SER A 247 7.82 26.07 6.31
C SER A 247 8.90 25.30 7.08
N PHE A 248 9.78 24.55 6.43
CA PHE A 248 10.82 23.73 7.03
C PHE A 248 12.21 24.14 6.54
N SER A 249 12.69 25.31 6.97
CA SER A 249 13.96 25.88 6.52
C SER A 249 15.21 25.03 6.85
N GLU A 250 15.14 24.23 7.91
CA GLU A 250 16.23 23.35 8.34
C GLU A 250 16.17 21.96 7.69
N ALA A 251 15.03 21.62 7.08
CA ALA A 251 14.85 20.36 6.39
C ALA A 251 15.39 20.44 4.95
N THR A 252 15.81 19.30 4.42
CA THR A 252 16.16 19.20 3.01
C THR A 252 14.94 18.70 2.22
N VAL A 253 14.40 19.53 1.33
CA VAL A 253 13.28 19.15 0.45
C VAL A 253 13.81 18.65 -0.90
N LYS A 254 13.39 17.46 -1.32
CA LYS A 254 13.77 16.85 -2.61
C LYS A 254 12.59 16.18 -3.30
N VAL A 255 12.74 15.95 -4.60
CA VAL A 255 11.77 15.14 -5.33
C VAL A 255 12.02 13.66 -5.05
N TYR A 256 10.96 12.97 -4.66
CA TYR A 256 10.99 11.54 -4.50
C TYR A 256 11.26 10.84 -5.85
N TRP A 257 12.32 10.05 -5.88
CA TRP A 257 12.81 9.36 -7.09
C TRP A 257 11.74 8.54 -7.81
N TYR A 258 10.77 7.97 -7.10
CA TYR A 258 9.71 7.20 -7.73
C TYR A 258 8.75 8.04 -8.59
N HIS A 259 8.48 9.30 -8.23
CA HIS A 259 7.69 10.19 -9.10
C HIS A 259 8.44 10.51 -10.40
N TYR A 260 9.76 10.70 -10.34
CA TYR A 260 10.60 10.84 -11.53
C TYR A 260 10.53 9.60 -12.41
N THR A 261 10.79 8.41 -11.85
CA THR A 261 10.80 7.17 -12.64
C THR A 261 9.44 6.89 -13.28
N GLU A 262 8.34 7.11 -12.57
CA GLU A 262 6.99 6.94 -13.11
C GLU A 262 6.68 7.92 -14.24
N ALA A 263 7.09 9.18 -14.11
CA ALA A 263 6.90 10.18 -15.15
C ALA A 263 7.70 9.84 -16.42
N VAL A 264 8.95 9.40 -16.29
CA VAL A 264 9.78 8.95 -17.41
C VAL A 264 9.17 7.73 -18.08
N LEU A 265 8.72 6.73 -17.32
CA LEU A 265 8.05 5.54 -17.85
C LEU A 265 6.71 5.86 -18.52
N ARG A 266 5.94 6.82 -18.00
CA ARG A 266 4.72 7.32 -18.63
C ARG A 266 5.03 8.01 -19.97
N ARG A 267 6.06 8.87 -20.01
CA ARG A 267 6.48 9.56 -21.24
C ARG A 267 7.01 8.59 -22.29
N MET A 268 7.84 7.64 -21.89
CA MET A 268 8.35 6.56 -22.74
C MET A 268 7.20 5.80 -23.43
N ARG A 269 6.12 5.50 -22.71
CA ARG A 269 4.93 4.84 -23.26
C ARG A 269 4.16 5.71 -24.24
N GLN A 270 3.99 7.00 -23.94
CA GLN A 270 3.36 7.96 -24.87
C GLN A 270 4.11 8.07 -26.20
N LEU A 271 5.43 7.92 -26.17
CA LEU A 271 6.29 7.92 -27.35
C LEU A 271 6.35 6.55 -28.08
N GLY A 272 5.65 5.53 -27.57
CA GLY A 272 5.62 4.20 -28.19
C GLY A 272 6.93 3.41 -28.09
N LEU A 273 7.79 3.72 -27.12
CA LEU A 273 9.09 3.05 -26.92
C LEU A 273 9.00 1.70 -26.18
N GLY A 274 7.81 1.28 -25.77
CA GLY A 274 7.63 0.09 -24.91
C GLY A 274 8.15 -1.22 -25.51
N ARG A 275 7.98 -1.43 -26.83
CA ARG A 275 8.50 -2.63 -27.51
C ARG A 275 10.02 -2.58 -27.71
N GLU A 276 10.54 -1.40 -28.04
CA GLU A 276 11.95 -1.14 -28.32
C GLU A 276 12.82 -1.25 -27.05
N THR A 277 12.25 -0.98 -25.87
CA THR A 277 12.96 -0.96 -24.58
C THR A 277 12.87 -2.29 -23.81
N THR A 278 12.44 -3.37 -24.44
CA THR A 278 12.32 -4.70 -23.79
C THR A 278 13.67 -5.37 -23.53
N LYS A 279 14.66 -5.20 -24.43
CA LYS A 279 15.99 -5.83 -24.33
C LYS A 279 17.06 -4.95 -24.97
N GLY A 280 18.33 -5.36 -24.83
CA GLY A 280 19.46 -4.75 -25.53
C GLY A 280 19.84 -3.35 -25.04
N HIS A 281 20.48 -2.58 -25.92
CA HIS A 281 20.99 -1.25 -25.58
C HIS A 281 19.88 -0.24 -25.29
N SER A 282 18.73 -0.32 -25.96
CA SER A 282 17.57 0.54 -25.69
C SER A 282 16.98 0.34 -24.29
N CYS A 283 16.90 -0.91 -23.83
CA CYS A 283 16.55 -1.20 -22.44
C CYS A 283 17.58 -0.63 -21.46
N SER A 284 18.87 -0.78 -21.79
CA SER A 284 19.97 -0.24 -20.96
C SER A 284 19.93 1.29 -20.89
N ALA A 285 19.65 1.97 -22.00
CA ALA A 285 19.46 3.42 -22.07
C ALA A 285 18.32 3.88 -21.17
N LEU A 286 17.16 3.22 -21.26
CA LEU A 286 16.02 3.51 -20.40
C LEU A 286 16.38 3.34 -18.91
N ARG A 287 17.02 2.22 -18.55
CA ARG A 287 17.43 2.00 -17.16
C ARG A 287 18.42 3.05 -16.66
N MET A 288 19.37 3.48 -17.50
CA MET A 288 20.30 4.58 -17.20
C MET A 288 19.57 5.92 -17.03
N LEU A 289 18.56 6.22 -17.85
CA LEU A 289 17.69 7.41 -17.66
C LEU A 289 16.94 7.37 -16.33
N LEU A 290 16.42 6.21 -15.92
CA LEU A 290 15.66 6.05 -14.67
C LEU A 290 16.52 6.25 -13.41
N VAL A 291 17.82 5.99 -13.49
CA VAL A 291 18.77 6.17 -12.37
C VAL A 291 19.55 7.49 -12.46
N LEU A 292 19.23 8.36 -13.43
CA LEU A 292 19.86 9.68 -13.57
C LEU A 292 19.83 10.51 -12.27
N PRO A 293 18.71 10.54 -11.49
CA PRO A 293 18.67 11.26 -10.21
C PRO A 293 19.62 10.70 -9.15
N LEU A 294 20.15 9.49 -9.31
CA LEU A 294 21.09 8.91 -8.34
C LEU A 294 22.50 9.49 -8.47
N LEU A 295 22.80 10.24 -9.52
CA LEU A 295 24.05 10.99 -9.65
C LEU A 295 24.09 12.18 -8.68
N PRO A 296 25.29 12.64 -8.28
CA PRO A 296 25.42 13.92 -7.61
C PRO A 296 24.88 15.05 -8.49
N ALA A 297 24.29 16.08 -7.88
CA ALA A 297 23.57 17.15 -8.58
C ALA A 297 24.38 17.79 -9.73
N ASN A 298 25.67 18.07 -9.51
CA ASN A 298 26.55 18.67 -10.51
C ASN A 298 26.91 17.75 -11.69
N TYR A 299 26.58 16.46 -11.61
CA TYR A 299 26.82 15.46 -12.65
C TYR A 299 25.54 14.96 -13.33
N ILE A 300 24.35 15.44 -12.95
CA ILE A 300 23.09 15.04 -13.60
C ILE A 300 23.07 15.47 -15.07
N THR A 301 23.33 16.74 -15.38
CA THR A 301 23.36 17.23 -16.77
C THR A 301 24.49 16.59 -17.58
N PRO A 302 25.76 16.56 -17.11
CA PRO A 302 26.83 15.83 -17.79
C PRO A 302 26.53 14.33 -17.99
N GLY A 303 25.82 13.71 -17.04
CA GLY A 303 25.38 12.32 -17.12
C GLY A 303 24.37 12.09 -18.23
N LEU A 304 23.41 13.01 -18.41
CA LEU A 304 22.44 12.94 -19.51
C LEU A 304 23.13 13.12 -20.87
N GLU A 305 24.04 14.09 -20.99
CA GLU A 305 24.82 14.31 -22.21
C GLU A 305 25.68 13.10 -22.58
N ALA A 306 26.39 12.52 -21.60
CA ALA A 306 27.18 11.32 -21.81
C ALA A 306 26.30 10.12 -22.23
N LEU A 307 25.08 10.02 -21.71
CA LEU A 307 24.12 9.01 -22.11
C LEU A 307 23.60 9.25 -23.54
N LYS A 308 23.29 10.49 -23.93
CA LYS A 308 22.93 10.85 -25.32
C LYS A 308 24.03 10.42 -26.28
N LYS A 309 25.28 10.74 -25.98
CA LYS A 309 26.45 10.32 -26.78
C LYS A 309 26.58 8.80 -26.85
N TRP A 310 26.46 8.10 -25.72
CA TRP A 310 26.50 6.64 -25.71
C TRP A 310 25.39 5.99 -26.56
N MET A 311 24.19 6.57 -26.57
CA MET A 311 23.10 6.10 -27.44
C MET A 311 23.40 6.31 -28.92
N GLN A 312 24.07 7.40 -29.30
CA GLN A 312 24.52 7.65 -30.67
C GLN A 312 25.58 6.64 -31.08
N ASP A 313 26.59 6.40 -30.24
CA ASP A 313 27.65 5.41 -30.49
C ASP A 313 27.09 3.99 -30.66
N LYS A 314 26.00 3.66 -29.94
CA LYS A 314 25.29 2.38 -30.03
C LYS A 314 24.22 2.33 -31.12
N GLN A 315 24.05 3.39 -31.92
CA GLN A 315 23.08 3.47 -33.01
C GLN A 315 21.63 3.22 -32.56
N ILE A 316 21.28 3.70 -31.35
CA ILE A 316 19.92 3.60 -30.79
C ILE A 316 19.27 4.96 -30.51
N PHE A 317 19.97 6.06 -30.80
CA PHE A 317 19.47 7.42 -30.55
C PHE A 317 18.43 7.84 -31.60
N SER A 318 17.24 7.26 -31.50
CA SER A 318 16.09 7.59 -32.35
C SER A 318 15.43 8.91 -31.96
N GLU A 319 14.59 9.45 -32.86
CA GLU A 319 13.75 10.63 -32.58
C GLU A 319 12.93 10.48 -31.29
N LYS A 320 12.39 9.28 -31.04
CA LYS A 320 11.67 8.97 -29.81
C LYS A 320 12.55 9.08 -28.56
N PHE A 321 13.79 8.59 -28.60
CA PHE A 321 14.74 8.74 -27.50
C PHE A 321 15.17 10.20 -27.31
N CYS A 322 15.32 10.95 -28.40
CA CYS A 322 15.56 12.39 -28.36
C CYS A 322 14.45 13.09 -27.56
N HIS A 323 13.19 12.90 -27.94
CA HIS A 323 12.04 13.48 -27.22
C HIS A 323 11.91 13.02 -25.77
N LEU A 324 12.33 11.80 -25.45
CA LEU A 324 12.36 11.33 -24.06
C LEU A 324 13.44 12.04 -23.25
N CYS A 325 14.62 12.28 -23.84
CA CYS A 325 15.69 13.02 -23.19
C CYS A 325 15.33 14.50 -23.04
N ASP A 326 14.71 15.11 -24.05
CA ASP A 326 14.25 16.51 -23.99
C ASP A 326 13.21 16.69 -22.89
N PHE A 327 12.32 15.71 -22.71
CA PHE A 327 11.38 15.70 -21.57
C PHE A 327 12.10 15.70 -20.23
N VAL A 328 13.13 14.85 -20.05
CA VAL A 328 13.92 14.83 -18.81
C VAL A 328 14.65 16.16 -18.61
N GLU A 329 15.28 16.67 -19.65
CA GLU A 329 16.05 17.90 -19.61
C GLU A 329 15.19 19.13 -19.29
N GLN A 330 14.07 19.31 -19.98
CA GLN A 330 13.22 20.48 -19.81
C GLN A 330 12.35 20.38 -18.55
N SER A 331 11.65 19.25 -18.37
CA SER A 331 10.62 19.13 -17.32
C SER A 331 11.19 18.80 -15.94
N TRP A 332 12.37 18.17 -15.88
CA TRP A 332 12.97 17.75 -14.62
C TRP A 332 14.25 18.52 -14.32
N ILE A 333 15.23 18.53 -15.21
CA ILE A 333 16.48 19.24 -14.94
C ILE A 333 16.24 20.76 -14.94
N GLY A 334 15.52 21.28 -15.94
CA GLY A 334 15.22 22.71 -16.08
C GLY A 334 14.25 23.23 -15.03
N THR A 335 13.09 22.59 -14.86
CA THR A 335 12.04 23.09 -13.95
C THR A 335 12.31 22.75 -12.47
N VAL A 336 12.67 21.51 -12.15
CA VAL A 336 12.87 21.08 -10.75
C VAL A 336 14.28 21.43 -10.25
N GLY A 337 15.28 21.34 -11.14
CA GLY A 337 16.68 21.61 -10.80
C GLY A 337 17.41 20.38 -10.25
N ALA A 338 18.68 20.25 -10.64
CA ALA A 338 19.51 19.10 -10.30
C ALA A 338 19.72 18.88 -8.79
N LYS A 339 19.70 19.94 -7.98
CA LYS A 339 19.85 19.84 -6.51
C LYS A 339 18.67 19.10 -5.86
N LYS A 340 17.44 19.46 -6.23
CA LYS A 340 16.21 18.83 -5.72
C LYS A 340 16.00 17.43 -6.30
N LEU A 341 16.47 17.21 -7.53
CA LEU A 341 16.39 15.91 -8.19
C LEU A 341 17.41 14.90 -7.65
N SER A 342 18.61 15.33 -7.24
CA SER A 342 19.69 14.43 -6.85
C SER A 342 19.41 13.69 -5.54
N MET A 343 19.36 12.35 -5.61
CA MET A 343 19.26 11.41 -4.50
C MET A 343 20.60 10.76 -4.15
N PHE A 344 21.71 11.34 -4.59
CA PHE A 344 23.04 10.82 -4.29
C PHE A 344 23.29 10.75 -2.77
N GLY A 345 23.75 9.59 -2.30
CA GLY A 345 23.95 9.31 -0.87
C GLY A 345 22.68 8.98 -0.07
N GLN A 346 21.49 9.17 -0.64
CA GLN A 346 20.20 8.96 0.03
C GLN A 346 19.61 7.58 -0.28
N MET A 347 20.34 6.54 0.14
CA MET A 347 20.08 5.16 -0.30
C MET A 347 18.76 4.58 0.25
N GLN A 348 18.43 4.85 1.52
CA GLN A 348 17.22 4.33 2.16
C GLN A 348 15.94 4.91 1.54
N SER A 349 16.04 6.16 1.08
CA SER A 349 15.01 6.93 0.37
C SER A 349 14.65 6.34 -1.00
N THR A 350 15.44 5.40 -1.52
CA THR A 350 15.15 4.72 -2.79
C THR A 350 14.38 3.43 -2.61
N SER A 351 14.05 3.06 -1.36
CA SER A 351 13.24 1.88 -1.08
C SER A 351 11.79 2.09 -1.56
N GLY A 352 11.24 1.11 -2.27
CA GLY A 352 9.84 1.16 -2.75
C GLY A 352 8.78 1.05 -1.66
N THR A 353 9.16 1.08 -0.37
CA THR A 353 8.25 0.87 0.76
C THR A 353 7.25 2.01 0.88
N ALA A 354 7.73 3.26 0.82
CA ALA A 354 6.87 4.44 0.89
C ALA A 354 5.96 4.52 -0.33
N LYS A 355 6.49 4.30 -1.55
CA LYS A 355 5.67 4.15 -2.77
C LYS A 355 4.54 3.14 -2.60
N THR A 356 4.84 1.95 -2.09
CA THR A 356 3.82 0.90 -1.90
C THR A 356 2.71 1.38 -0.97
N PHE A 357 3.09 2.09 0.09
CA PHE A 357 2.16 2.65 1.05
C PHE A 357 1.32 3.79 0.45
N LEU A 358 1.93 4.75 -0.24
CA LEU A 358 1.23 5.85 -0.93
C LEU A 358 0.25 5.32 -1.99
N LYS A 359 0.59 4.21 -2.66
CA LYS A 359 -0.34 3.50 -3.57
C LYS A 359 -1.49 2.83 -2.82
N GLU A 360 -1.27 2.28 -1.62
CA GLU A 360 -2.34 1.79 -0.74
C GLU A 360 -3.26 2.93 -0.29
N LEU A 361 -2.73 4.14 -0.07
CA LEU A 361 -3.53 5.34 0.24
C LEU A 361 -4.38 5.79 -0.95
N SER A 362 -3.84 5.64 -2.16
CA SER A 362 -4.55 5.94 -3.41
C SER A 362 -5.62 4.88 -3.76
N ASN A 363 -5.87 3.89 -2.89
CA ASN A 363 -6.93 2.91 -3.09
C ASN A 363 -8.32 3.58 -3.18
N GLN A 364 -9.24 2.85 -3.82
CA GLN A 364 -10.55 3.38 -4.25
C GLN A 364 -11.39 4.01 -3.14
N ASP A 365 -11.28 3.58 -1.87
CA ASP A 365 -12.16 4.07 -0.79
C ASP A 365 -11.91 5.55 -0.42
N ILE A 366 -10.64 5.99 -0.35
CA ILE A 366 -10.31 7.40 -0.07
C ILE A 366 -10.60 8.26 -1.31
N ALA A 367 -10.24 7.76 -2.50
CA ALA A 367 -10.50 8.45 -3.76
C ALA A 367 -11.99 8.64 -4.08
N GLN A 368 -12.86 7.71 -3.66
CA GLN A 368 -14.31 7.74 -3.88
C GLN A 368 -15.10 8.45 -2.76
N SER A 369 -14.41 8.99 -1.74
CA SER A 369 -15.08 9.70 -0.66
C SER A 369 -15.75 10.97 -1.18
N ASN A 370 -17.08 10.99 -1.19
CA ASN A 370 -17.88 12.11 -1.69
C ASN A 370 -18.24 13.13 -0.59
N THR A 371 -18.03 12.74 0.66
CA THR A 371 -18.41 13.53 1.85
C THR A 371 -17.22 13.62 2.81
N ILE A 372 -17.15 14.71 3.59
CA ILE A 372 -16.07 14.88 4.59
C ILE A 372 -16.10 13.75 5.64
N TRP A 373 -17.31 13.28 5.99
CA TRP A 373 -17.47 12.19 6.95
C TRP A 373 -16.92 10.86 6.45
N GLN A 374 -17.10 10.54 5.17
CA GLN A 374 -16.52 9.34 4.56
C GLN A 374 -14.99 9.41 4.52
N LEU A 375 -14.46 10.59 4.22
CA LEU A 375 -13.02 10.82 4.22
C LEU A 375 -12.44 10.65 5.63
N LEU A 376 -13.02 11.31 6.64
CA LEU A 376 -12.60 11.17 8.05
C LEU A 376 -12.72 9.73 8.55
N GLU A 377 -13.79 9.01 8.21
CA GLU A 377 -13.97 7.60 8.54
C GLU A 377 -12.84 6.73 7.94
N SER A 378 -12.48 6.99 6.68
CA SER A 378 -11.44 6.25 5.97
C SER A 378 -10.05 6.53 6.55
N LEU A 379 -9.75 7.80 6.85
CA LEU A 379 -8.49 8.20 7.50
C LEU A 379 -8.37 7.64 8.92
N THR A 380 -9.45 7.65 9.70
CA THR A 380 -9.47 7.09 11.05
C THR A 380 -9.19 5.59 11.04
N GLN A 381 -9.80 4.85 10.11
CA GLN A 381 -9.57 3.41 9.95
C GLN A 381 -8.12 3.11 9.57
N LEU A 382 -7.59 3.87 8.61
CA LEU A 382 -6.21 3.75 8.18
C LEU A 382 -5.24 4.03 9.33
N ALA A 383 -5.39 5.15 10.03
CA ALA A 383 -4.55 5.51 11.16
C ALA A 383 -4.62 4.45 12.28
N THR A 384 -5.82 3.96 12.60
CA THR A 384 -6.01 2.87 13.58
C THR A 384 -5.32 1.58 13.14
N LYS A 385 -5.49 1.16 11.88
CA LYS A 385 -4.84 -0.02 11.30
C LYS A 385 -3.32 0.07 11.41
N HIS A 386 -2.74 1.24 11.13
CA HIS A 386 -1.29 1.44 11.16
C HIS A 386 -0.75 1.54 12.58
N PHE A 387 -1.46 2.21 13.48
CA PHE A 387 -1.09 2.24 14.90
C PHE A 387 -1.08 0.82 15.50
N VAL A 388 -2.13 0.02 15.29
CA VAL A 388 -2.17 -1.37 15.80
C VAL A 388 -1.02 -2.22 15.25
N LYS A 389 -0.66 -2.05 13.97
CA LYS A 389 0.51 -2.72 13.38
C LYS A 389 1.82 -2.24 14.03
N LEU A 390 1.96 -0.93 14.25
CA LEU A 390 3.12 -0.32 14.89
C LEU A 390 3.29 -0.83 16.33
N SER A 391 2.23 -0.79 17.15
CA SER A 391 2.28 -1.26 18.55
C SER A 391 2.65 -2.75 18.63
N LYS A 392 2.09 -3.59 17.74
CA LYS A 392 2.44 -5.01 17.66
C LYS A 392 3.91 -5.21 17.29
N ARG A 393 4.48 -4.36 16.42
CA ARG A 393 5.88 -4.44 16.01
C ARG A 393 6.84 -3.94 17.08
N ASN A 394 6.48 -2.88 17.79
CA ASN A 394 7.28 -2.33 18.88
C ASN A 394 7.42 -3.32 20.05
N LYS A 395 6.39 -4.18 20.27
CA LYS A 395 6.42 -5.26 21.28
C LYS A 395 7.27 -6.50 20.89
N ARG A 396 7.67 -6.64 19.62
CA ARG A 396 8.49 -7.79 19.18
C ARG A 396 9.99 -7.48 19.36
N PRO A 397 10.80 -8.44 19.84
CA PRO A 397 12.24 -8.28 19.86
C PRO A 397 12.78 -8.14 18.42
N LEU A 398 13.79 -7.27 18.24
CA LEU A 398 14.38 -6.92 16.94
C LEU A 398 14.87 -8.13 16.12
N ASN A 399 15.16 -9.26 16.79
CA ASN A 399 15.72 -10.46 16.18
C ASN A 399 14.67 -11.40 15.54
N THR A 400 13.37 -11.12 15.67
CA THR A 400 12.29 -12.00 15.17
C THR A 400 11.50 -11.37 14.01
N GLU A 401 12.16 -10.61 13.13
CA GLU A 401 11.53 -10.05 11.93
C GLU A 401 11.40 -11.06 10.78
N GLN A 402 10.58 -12.11 10.94
CA GLN A 402 10.17 -12.97 9.85
C GLN A 402 8.85 -12.49 9.25
N SER A 403 8.87 -11.74 8.14
CA SER A 403 7.79 -11.72 7.13
C SER A 403 8.21 -11.00 5.84
N THR A 404 7.75 -11.56 4.71
CA THR A 404 7.94 -11.26 3.26
C THR A 404 9.37 -11.31 2.70
N LYS A 405 9.98 -12.51 2.69
CA LYS A 405 11.35 -12.76 2.20
C LYS A 405 11.64 -12.30 0.75
N GLN A 406 10.66 -12.33 -0.17
CA GLN A 406 10.91 -12.02 -1.59
C GLN A 406 10.94 -10.52 -1.91
N LEU A 407 9.94 -9.74 -1.47
CA LEU A 407 9.89 -8.29 -1.71
C LEU A 407 11.07 -7.57 -1.03
N LYS A 408 11.43 -8.02 0.18
CA LYS A 408 12.61 -7.53 0.89
C LYS A 408 13.92 -7.83 0.16
N LYS A 409 14.04 -8.99 -0.50
CA LYS A 409 15.25 -9.35 -1.25
C LYS A 409 15.45 -8.44 -2.47
N LEU A 410 14.39 -8.12 -3.21
CA LEU A 410 14.49 -7.21 -4.37
C LEU A 410 14.85 -5.79 -3.94
N GLN A 411 14.20 -5.26 -2.91
CA GLN A 411 14.53 -3.94 -2.34
C GLN A 411 15.97 -3.91 -1.78
N GLN A 412 16.41 -4.98 -1.12
CA GLN A 412 17.77 -5.08 -0.59
C GLN A 412 18.82 -5.14 -1.71
N VAL A 413 18.54 -5.84 -2.81
CA VAL A 413 19.42 -5.84 -4.00
C VAL A 413 19.52 -4.44 -4.57
N GLN A 414 18.40 -3.74 -4.73
CA GLN A 414 18.36 -2.38 -5.23
C GLN A 414 19.22 -1.43 -4.38
N VAL A 415 19.00 -1.40 -3.06
CA VAL A 415 19.79 -0.58 -2.11
C VAL A 415 21.28 -0.96 -2.15
N THR A 416 21.60 -2.25 -2.27
CA THR A 416 22.99 -2.73 -2.34
C THR A 416 23.70 -2.27 -3.61
N VAL A 417 23.03 -2.35 -4.78
CA VAL A 417 23.59 -1.89 -6.06
C VAL A 417 23.88 -0.39 -6.01
N ILE A 418 22.91 0.40 -5.52
CA ILE A 418 23.05 1.86 -5.39
C ILE A 418 24.18 2.20 -4.41
N SER A 419 24.28 1.48 -3.28
CA SER A 419 25.33 1.65 -2.29
C SER A 419 26.71 1.40 -2.88
N ASN A 420 26.89 0.29 -3.58
CA ASN A 420 28.18 -0.06 -4.16
C ASN A 420 28.63 0.97 -5.21
N ALA A 421 27.73 1.40 -6.10
CA ALA A 421 28.02 2.43 -7.09
C ALA A 421 28.37 3.78 -6.43
N THR A 422 27.63 4.17 -5.39
CA THR A 422 27.87 5.39 -4.61
C THR A 422 29.23 5.36 -3.90
N GLN A 423 29.57 4.24 -3.25
CA GLN A 423 30.87 4.07 -2.59
C GLN A 423 32.03 4.08 -3.58
N GLN A 424 31.86 3.44 -4.75
CA GLN A 424 32.86 3.49 -5.81
C GLN A 424 33.06 4.93 -6.29
N TRP A 425 31.99 5.68 -6.54
CA TRP A 425 32.05 7.08 -6.93
C TRP A 425 32.80 7.96 -5.93
N ILE A 426 32.52 7.77 -4.63
CA ILE A 426 33.17 8.52 -3.55
C ILE A 426 34.68 8.23 -3.53
N LYS A 427 35.08 6.96 -3.69
CA LYS A 427 36.49 6.53 -3.70
C LYS A 427 37.25 6.97 -4.96
N THR A 428 36.57 7.14 -6.08
CA THR A 428 37.18 7.60 -7.33
C THR A 428 37.58 9.08 -7.24
N ALA A 429 38.86 9.37 -7.54
CA ALA A 429 39.38 10.73 -7.62
C ALA A 429 38.54 11.58 -8.59
N VAL A 430 38.32 12.86 -8.26
CA VAL A 430 37.36 13.74 -8.95
C VAL A 430 37.58 13.77 -10.47
N HIS A 431 38.85 13.81 -10.92
CA HIS A 431 39.22 13.86 -12.33
C HIS A 431 39.00 12.54 -13.10
N LEU A 432 38.81 11.42 -12.39
CA LEU A 432 38.53 10.09 -12.97
C LEU A 432 37.05 9.71 -12.90
N ARG A 433 36.20 10.57 -12.33
CA ARG A 433 34.77 10.28 -12.19
C ARG A 433 34.10 10.30 -13.56
N ASN A 434 33.45 9.19 -13.90
CA ASN A 434 32.71 9.02 -15.15
C ASN A 434 31.21 8.82 -14.85
N PRO A 435 30.36 9.83 -15.13
CA PRO A 435 28.91 9.74 -14.91
C PRO A 435 28.26 8.54 -15.61
N LEU A 436 28.67 8.23 -16.85
CA LEU A 436 28.11 7.13 -17.62
C LEU A 436 28.41 5.78 -16.96
N GLN A 437 29.64 5.60 -16.46
CA GLN A 437 30.01 4.38 -15.73
C GLN A 437 29.16 4.20 -14.46
N PHE A 438 28.91 5.29 -13.73
CA PHE A 438 28.02 5.26 -12.57
C PHE A 438 26.58 4.87 -12.96
N LEU A 439 26.04 5.46 -14.02
CA LEU A 439 24.71 5.13 -14.52
C LEU A 439 24.61 3.66 -14.94
N GLN A 440 25.62 3.13 -15.61
CA GLN A 440 25.69 1.72 -15.98
C GLN A 440 25.63 0.80 -14.75
N LEU A 441 26.44 1.08 -13.73
CA LEU A 441 26.44 0.33 -12.46
C LEU A 441 25.07 0.40 -11.76
N CYS A 442 24.51 1.61 -11.62
CA CYS A 442 23.22 1.83 -10.98
C CYS A 442 22.05 1.23 -11.77
N SER A 443 22.14 1.13 -13.10
CA SER A 443 21.04 0.64 -13.96
C SER A 443 20.58 -0.78 -13.59
N HIS A 444 21.45 -1.58 -12.97
CA HIS A 444 21.14 -2.92 -12.49
C HIS A 444 20.19 -2.95 -11.29
N CYS A 445 19.95 -1.81 -10.63
CA CYS A 445 18.95 -1.70 -9.57
C CYS A 445 17.50 -1.69 -10.11
N ILE A 446 17.31 -1.39 -11.40
CA ILE A 446 16.01 -1.37 -12.06
C ILE A 446 15.64 -2.80 -12.48
N ASN A 447 14.57 -3.34 -11.87
CA ASN A 447 14.02 -4.63 -12.25
C ASN A 447 12.96 -4.48 -13.36
N ASP A 448 12.72 -5.56 -14.11
CA ASP A 448 11.73 -5.57 -15.19
C ASP A 448 10.30 -5.34 -14.68
N SER A 449 10.02 -5.71 -13.42
CA SER A 449 8.72 -5.44 -12.80
C SER A 449 8.46 -3.94 -12.61
N LEU A 450 9.46 -3.11 -12.29
CA LEU A 450 9.28 -1.66 -12.19
C LEU A 450 8.94 -1.04 -13.55
N ILE A 451 9.48 -1.60 -14.63
CA ILE A 451 9.14 -1.20 -16.00
C ILE A 451 7.73 -1.67 -16.37
N MET A 452 7.32 -2.88 -15.96
CA MET A 452 6.03 -3.50 -16.30
C MET A 452 4.83 -3.10 -15.39
N GLU A 453 5.02 -2.81 -14.10
CA GLU A 453 3.95 -2.43 -13.15
C GLU A 453 3.24 -1.12 -13.51
N SER A 454 3.82 -0.36 -14.44
CA SER A 454 3.24 0.87 -14.95
C SER A 454 2.02 0.62 -15.87
N ILE A 455 1.81 -0.60 -16.36
CA ILE A 455 0.80 -0.96 -17.39
C ILE A 455 -0.61 -1.03 -16.77
N PRO A 456 -1.59 -0.22 -17.21
CA PRO A 456 -3.00 -0.51 -16.92
C PRO A 456 -3.40 -1.78 -17.67
N GLY A 457 -3.87 -2.81 -16.95
CA GLY A 457 -4.61 -3.92 -17.55
C GLY A 457 -3.86 -5.23 -17.83
N VAL A 458 -2.63 -5.44 -17.32
CA VAL A 458 -1.98 -6.77 -17.38
C VAL A 458 -1.88 -7.34 -15.96
N PRO A 459 -2.56 -8.45 -15.64
CA PRO A 459 -2.38 -9.13 -14.36
C PRO A 459 -0.93 -9.57 -14.22
N ALA A 460 -0.36 -9.37 -13.03
CA ALA A 460 0.90 -10.01 -12.65
C ALA A 460 0.76 -11.51 -12.89
N THR A 461 1.58 -12.08 -13.76
CA THR A 461 1.64 -13.52 -14.00
C THR A 461 2.21 -14.19 -12.75
N SER A 462 1.33 -14.57 -11.82
CA SER A 462 1.64 -15.51 -10.76
C SER A 462 1.97 -16.85 -11.41
N GLY A 463 3.21 -17.32 -11.23
CA GLY A 463 3.67 -18.61 -11.72
C GLY A 463 2.82 -19.75 -11.16
N SER A 464 1.88 -20.25 -11.95
CA SER A 464 1.27 -21.55 -11.76
C SER A 464 2.09 -22.58 -12.54
N LYS A 465 2.79 -23.45 -11.82
CA LYS A 465 3.28 -24.71 -12.36
C LYS A 465 2.07 -25.55 -12.74
N THR A 466 1.72 -25.57 -14.02
CA THR A 466 0.70 -26.50 -14.51
C THR A 466 1.34 -27.87 -14.66
N LYS A 467 0.91 -28.82 -13.82
CA LYS A 467 1.22 -30.24 -13.95
C LYS A 467 0.61 -30.74 -15.26
N VAL A 468 1.45 -31.40 -16.06
CA VAL A 468 1.05 -32.27 -17.17
C VAL A 468 0.35 -33.51 -16.60
N PRO A 469 -0.79 -33.94 -17.18
CA PRO A 469 -1.16 -35.34 -17.20
C PRO A 469 -1.01 -35.89 -18.62
N SER A 470 -0.22 -36.94 -18.72
CA SER A 470 -0.03 -37.86 -19.83
C SER A 470 -1.26 -38.76 -20.03
N THR A 471 -1.74 -38.92 -21.27
CA THR A 471 -2.07 -40.22 -21.90
C THR A 471 -2.45 -40.11 -23.39
N VAL A 472 -1.57 -40.63 -24.26
CA VAL A 472 -1.77 -41.59 -25.38
C VAL A 472 -2.89 -41.34 -26.43
N GLU A 473 -2.46 -40.82 -27.60
CA GLU A 473 -2.50 -41.37 -29.00
C GLU A 473 -3.79 -41.99 -29.65
N PRO A 474 -3.89 -42.18 -31.01
CA PRO A 474 -3.11 -41.60 -32.13
C PRO A 474 -3.90 -41.30 -33.47
N VAL A 475 -3.13 -40.84 -34.49
CA VAL A 475 -3.25 -40.95 -35.98
C VAL A 475 -4.23 -40.04 -36.80
N GLN A 476 -3.69 -39.17 -37.67
CA GLN A 476 -3.61 -39.31 -39.17
C GLN A 476 -3.26 -37.98 -39.89
N THR A 477 -2.03 -37.96 -40.45
CA THR A 477 -1.59 -37.62 -41.82
C THR A 477 -2.18 -36.41 -42.59
N VAL A 478 -1.32 -35.52 -43.13
CA VAL A 478 -1.07 -35.29 -44.58
C VAL A 478 -0.19 -34.02 -44.87
N GLN A 479 0.89 -34.25 -45.65
CA GLN A 479 1.65 -33.43 -46.65
C GLN A 479 2.22 -32.03 -46.26
N GLN A 480 3.54 -31.76 -46.28
CA GLN A 480 4.62 -31.79 -47.30
C GLN A 480 4.99 -30.38 -47.81
N SER A 481 6.19 -29.91 -47.47
CA SER A 481 7.20 -29.34 -48.40
C SER A 481 8.48 -28.93 -47.64
N GLN A 482 9.64 -29.39 -48.14
CA GLN A 482 11.00 -29.08 -47.69
C GLN A 482 11.63 -27.96 -48.58
N PRO A 483 12.95 -27.67 -48.54
CA PRO A 483 13.65 -26.85 -47.54
C PRO A 483 14.51 -25.73 -48.21
N VAL A 484 14.96 -24.73 -47.44
CA VAL A 484 16.10 -23.87 -47.84
C VAL A 484 17.10 -23.77 -46.68
N SER A 485 18.36 -24.03 -47.01
CA SER A 485 19.53 -24.10 -46.15
C SER A 485 20.04 -22.73 -45.68
N ILE A 486 20.55 -22.67 -44.45
CA ILE A 486 21.29 -21.53 -43.88
C ILE A 486 22.63 -22.06 -43.35
N PRO A 487 23.79 -21.44 -43.68
CA PRO A 487 25.08 -21.87 -43.17
C PRO A 487 25.33 -21.38 -41.74
N ALA A 488 26.02 -22.22 -40.97
CA ALA A 488 26.50 -21.97 -39.63
C ALA A 488 27.67 -20.97 -39.60
N ASN A 489 27.69 -20.09 -38.60
CA ASN A 489 28.91 -19.45 -38.10
C ASN A 489 28.74 -19.15 -36.61
N ASP A 490 29.65 -19.69 -35.82
CA ASP A 490 29.66 -19.73 -34.36
C ASP A 490 29.85 -18.33 -33.70
N PRO A 491 29.31 -18.12 -32.49
CA PRO A 491 29.61 -16.94 -31.67
C PRO A 491 30.96 -17.07 -30.92
N PRO A 492 31.72 -15.97 -30.75
CA PRO A 492 32.99 -15.97 -30.02
C PRO A 492 32.83 -16.07 -28.49
N PRO A 493 33.89 -16.45 -27.75
CA PRO A 493 33.79 -17.11 -26.44
C PRO A 493 33.57 -16.17 -25.25
N LEU A 494 32.79 -16.64 -24.28
CA LEU A 494 32.58 -16.02 -22.97
C LEU A 494 33.83 -16.22 -22.08
N ALA A 495 34.44 -15.13 -21.64
CA ALA A 495 35.48 -15.15 -20.62
C ALA A 495 34.88 -15.50 -19.24
N PHE A 496 35.34 -16.61 -18.67
CA PHE A 496 34.99 -17.10 -17.33
C PHE A 496 35.83 -16.40 -16.25
N PHE A 497 35.20 -15.92 -15.18
CA PHE A 497 35.84 -15.75 -13.87
C PHE A 497 35.49 -16.95 -12.96
N PRO A 498 36.40 -17.38 -12.07
CA PRO A 498 36.32 -18.68 -11.40
C PRO A 498 35.24 -18.73 -10.32
N LYS A 499 34.45 -19.80 -10.32
CA LYS A 499 33.55 -20.17 -9.23
C LYS A 499 34.38 -20.77 -8.08
N VAL A 500 34.19 -20.25 -6.88
CA VAL A 500 34.70 -20.85 -5.63
C VAL A 500 33.97 -22.17 -5.38
N THR A 501 34.70 -23.28 -5.43
CA THR A 501 34.20 -24.64 -5.18
C THR A 501 34.23 -24.92 -3.68
N VAL A 502 33.07 -25.12 -3.05
CA VAL A 502 32.99 -25.77 -1.74
C VAL A 502 32.90 -27.26 -1.97
N GLN A 503 33.95 -27.99 -1.57
CA GLN A 503 34.05 -29.44 -1.65
C GLN A 503 32.97 -30.11 -0.79
N ARG A 504 32.23 -31.04 -1.38
CA ARG A 504 31.28 -31.93 -0.74
C ARG A 504 31.92 -33.32 -0.73
N ALA A 505 32.25 -33.84 0.45
CA ALA A 505 32.72 -35.21 0.61
C ALA A 505 31.54 -36.20 0.63
N GLU A 506 31.71 -37.32 -0.06
CA GLU A 506 30.77 -38.44 -0.18
C GLU A 506 31.17 -39.63 0.71
N ARG A 507 30.20 -40.56 0.85
CA ARG A 507 30.23 -41.98 1.30
C ARG A 507 29.83 -42.23 2.76
N ALA A 508 29.06 -43.26 3.14
CA ALA A 508 28.30 -44.30 2.43
C ALA A 508 27.32 -45.01 3.39
N VAL A 509 26.22 -45.52 2.81
CA VAL A 509 25.35 -46.69 3.10
C VAL A 509 25.29 -47.36 4.51
N GLN A 510 24.03 -47.41 5.01
CA GLN A 510 23.26 -48.37 5.85
C GLN A 510 23.91 -49.19 6.98
N ILE A 511 23.25 -49.19 8.16
CA ILE A 511 22.83 -50.38 8.96
C ILE A 511 21.60 -50.00 9.83
N SER A 512 20.63 -50.89 9.92
CA SER A 512 19.45 -50.84 10.81
C SER A 512 19.74 -51.46 12.19
N TYR A 513 19.16 -50.93 13.28
CA TYR A 513 18.25 -51.61 14.22
C TYR A 513 18.00 -50.78 15.51
N SER A 514 16.79 -50.97 16.05
CA SER A 514 16.41 -50.92 17.47
C SER A 514 15.91 -49.61 18.11
N ARG A 515 14.73 -49.73 18.74
CA ARG A 515 14.08 -48.79 19.68
C ARG A 515 14.81 -48.84 21.03
N THR A 516 15.01 -47.69 21.67
CA THR A 516 15.03 -47.50 23.14
C THR A 516 15.05 -46.00 23.46
N GLU A 517 14.62 -45.67 24.67
CA GLU A 517 14.05 -44.42 25.20
C GLU A 517 14.91 -43.13 25.10
N PRO A 518 14.29 -41.94 25.22
CA PRO A 518 15.03 -40.68 25.33
C PRO A 518 15.75 -40.56 26.69
N PRO A 519 16.97 -39.99 26.74
CA PRO A 519 17.68 -39.79 28.00
C PRO A 519 17.07 -38.64 28.84
N PRO A 520 17.24 -38.68 30.18
CA PRO A 520 16.55 -37.81 31.12
C PRO A 520 17.14 -36.38 31.17
N LEU A 521 16.27 -35.44 31.54
CA LEU A 521 16.60 -34.03 31.78
C LEU A 521 17.50 -33.90 33.01
N VAL A 522 18.66 -33.27 32.85
CA VAL A 522 19.59 -32.93 33.93
C VAL A 522 19.13 -31.63 34.62
N PRO A 523 18.99 -31.58 35.96
CA PRO A 523 18.67 -30.34 36.68
C PRO A 523 19.91 -29.44 36.81
N ILE A 524 19.77 -28.15 36.49
CA ILE A 524 20.79 -27.14 36.74
C ILE A 524 20.78 -26.77 38.22
N SER A 525 21.88 -27.08 38.91
CA SER A 525 22.15 -26.76 40.31
C SER A 525 22.31 -25.25 40.54
N THR A 526 21.74 -24.76 41.63
CA THR A 526 21.84 -23.38 42.11
C THR A 526 23.05 -23.25 43.04
N HIS A 527 24.05 -22.47 42.63
CA HIS A 527 25.15 -22.09 43.51
C HIS A 527 24.76 -20.89 44.38
N LYS A 528 24.77 -21.09 45.70
CA LYS A 528 24.83 -20.04 46.72
C LYS A 528 26.28 -19.55 46.88
N ILE A 529 26.45 -18.25 47.06
CA ILE A 529 27.71 -17.57 47.41
C ILE A 529 27.67 -17.23 48.92
N PRO A 530 28.76 -17.37 49.69
CA PRO A 530 28.88 -16.98 51.10
C PRO A 530 29.56 -15.59 51.26
N PRO A 531 29.74 -15.05 52.48
CA PRO A 531 29.27 -15.48 53.80
C PRO A 531 28.00 -14.77 54.31
#